data_AF-A0A926BJI2-F1
#
_entry.id   AF-A0A926BJI2-F1
#
_cell.length_a   1.000
_cell.length_b   1.000
_cell.length_c   1.000
_cell.angle_alpha   90.00
_cell.angle_beta   90.00
_cell.angle_gamma   90.00
#
_symmetry.space_group_name_H-M   'P 1'
#
loop_
_entity.id
_entity.type
_entity.pdbx_description
1 polymer ?
#
loop_
_entity_poly.entity_id
_entity_poly.type
_entity_poly.pdbx_seq_one_letter_code
_entity_poly.pdbx_strand_id
1 'polypeptide(L)'
;AAPESPILHLLLGDMYQYAENLPDADASYRKAISLAPGWAKPRTNLGLLKLAQNKPAQAVRLFESALANDPQNTELLFFRADAQRESGDLTGAIATYRRIETRAVNRKTPAVAAQALTGLGQAYAAGGRMSDAITVLNRANFIAPTDPAPLTALGEVQAQRKEYDAAAQNYADALRLTKASGLFGAKTVLYQALAQTQLAGGDPKAAQQTLNRAQLDEPASANVWNRLRGEVLLSTGDQTGAEKAFRDAIDAQTDAGTFPQETLALLAAKKLLGTMAAVYRADFGASGAGFSTDATKPNIADVTGRGRSEPPTLETRIRAFAALAAIAQYQGDAAQETAHREAVCRLRGRGSDYYALADAYDGRARDLARAKDAYRKARNIGGLNDAQTARARLRASQIGAAANP
;
A
#
# COMPACT_ATOMS: atom_id res chain seq x y z
N ALA A 1 -41.89 -10.29 -14.76
CA ALA A 1 -41.82 -11.72 -14.40
C ALA A 1 -40.76 -12.37 -15.28
N ALA A 2 -39.51 -12.51 -14.82
CA ALA A 2 -39.02 -13.77 -14.26
C ALA A 2 -38.03 -13.56 -13.09
N PRO A 3 -38.53 -13.40 -11.85
CA PRO A 3 -37.67 -13.22 -10.66
C PRO A 3 -36.87 -14.46 -10.24
N GLU A 4 -37.03 -15.60 -10.92
CA GLU A 4 -36.51 -16.92 -10.50
C GLU A 4 -35.53 -17.59 -11.47
N SER A 5 -34.95 -16.86 -12.43
CA SER A 5 -33.93 -17.46 -13.29
C SER A 5 -32.56 -17.47 -12.60
N PRO A 6 -31.95 -18.64 -12.30
CA PRO A 6 -30.62 -18.71 -11.72
C PRO A 6 -29.57 -18.04 -12.62
N ILE A 7 -29.74 -18.13 -13.94
CA ILE A 7 -28.82 -17.53 -14.94
C ILE A 7 -28.86 -16.01 -14.85
N LEU A 8 -30.05 -15.40 -14.72
CA LEU A 8 -30.15 -13.94 -14.58
C LEU A 8 -29.50 -13.45 -13.29
N HIS A 9 -29.64 -14.20 -12.19
CA HIS A 9 -28.97 -13.87 -10.93
C HIS A 9 -27.44 -14.07 -11.01
N LEU A 10 -26.93 -15.03 -11.79
CA LEU A 10 -25.49 -15.12 -12.06
C LEU A 10 -25.00 -13.88 -12.81
N LEU A 11 -25.66 -13.53 -13.93
CA LEU A 11 -25.26 -12.38 -14.75
C LEU A 11 -25.34 -11.07 -13.97
N LEU A 12 -26.38 -10.90 -13.14
CA LEU A 12 -26.51 -9.74 -12.28
C LEU A 12 -25.36 -9.66 -11.26
N GLY A 13 -24.95 -10.81 -10.69
CA GLY A 13 -23.78 -10.89 -9.83
C GLY A 13 -22.49 -10.49 -10.55
N ASP A 14 -22.29 -10.97 -11.78
CA ASP A 14 -21.13 -10.61 -12.61
C ASP A 14 -21.12 -9.09 -12.92
N MET A 15 -22.29 -8.51 -13.22
CA MET A 15 -22.45 -7.07 -13.47
C MET A 15 -22.14 -6.23 -12.22
N TYR A 16 -22.64 -6.64 -11.05
CA TYR A 16 -22.34 -5.95 -9.79
C TYR A 16 -20.86 -6.06 -9.42
N GLN A 17 -20.24 -7.23 -9.67
CA GLN A 17 -18.81 -7.41 -9.46
C GLN A 17 -17.98 -6.50 -10.37
N TYR A 18 -18.35 -6.37 -11.65
CA TYR A 18 -17.69 -5.45 -12.57
C TYR A 18 -17.85 -3.98 -12.15
N ALA A 19 -19.00 -3.62 -11.58
CA ALA A 19 -19.26 -2.30 -11.00
C ALA A 19 -18.65 -2.09 -9.60
N GLU A 20 -17.82 -3.04 -9.12
CA GLU A 20 -17.23 -3.06 -7.77
C GLU A 20 -18.24 -3.02 -6.60
N ASN A 21 -19.52 -3.26 -6.88
CA ASN A 21 -20.57 -3.40 -5.87
C ASN A 21 -20.58 -4.82 -5.30
N LEU A 22 -19.58 -5.10 -4.46
CA LEU A 22 -19.35 -6.44 -3.91
C LEU A 22 -20.51 -7.00 -3.05
N PRO A 23 -21.24 -6.18 -2.24
CA PRO A 23 -22.39 -6.68 -1.48
C PRO A 23 -23.52 -7.21 -2.36
N ASP A 24 -23.88 -6.49 -3.41
CA ASP A 24 -24.97 -6.90 -4.30
C ASP A 24 -24.54 -8.09 -5.17
N ALA A 25 -23.28 -8.15 -5.59
CA ALA A 25 -22.71 -9.32 -6.27
C ALA A 25 -22.83 -10.60 -5.41
N ASP A 26 -22.49 -10.53 -4.12
CA ASP A 26 -22.63 -11.64 -3.17
C ASP A 26 -24.10 -12.10 -3.07
N ALA A 27 -25.02 -11.16 -2.89
CA ALA A 27 -26.46 -11.45 -2.79
C ALA A 27 -27.00 -12.14 -4.06
N SER A 28 -26.65 -11.63 -5.25
CA SER A 28 -27.03 -12.20 -6.53
C SER A 28 -26.48 -13.61 -6.74
N TYR A 29 -25.20 -13.85 -6.45
CA TYR A 29 -24.64 -15.20 -6.54
C TYR A 29 -25.31 -16.17 -5.56
N ARG A 30 -25.57 -15.76 -4.32
CA ARG A 30 -26.31 -16.60 -3.35
C ARG A 30 -27.72 -16.94 -3.83
N LYS A 31 -28.41 -16.00 -4.46
CA LYS A 31 -29.73 -16.26 -5.03
C LYS A 31 -29.63 -17.27 -6.18
N ALA A 32 -28.66 -17.15 -7.07
CA ALA A 32 -28.40 -18.14 -8.11
C ALA A 32 -28.09 -19.54 -7.54
N ILE A 33 -27.29 -19.63 -6.47
CA ILE A 33 -27.02 -20.88 -5.76
C ILE A 33 -28.30 -21.50 -5.18
N SER A 34 -29.17 -20.68 -4.59
CA SER A 34 -30.44 -21.15 -4.00
C SER A 34 -31.42 -21.69 -5.04
N LEU A 35 -31.43 -21.09 -6.24
CA LEU A 35 -32.31 -21.48 -7.35
C LEU A 35 -31.79 -22.72 -8.11
N ALA A 36 -30.46 -22.91 -8.14
CA ALA A 36 -29.84 -24.07 -8.78
C ALA A 36 -28.69 -24.66 -7.93
N PRO A 37 -28.99 -25.44 -6.87
CA PRO A 37 -27.97 -25.98 -5.98
C PRO A 37 -26.97 -26.92 -6.65
N GLY A 38 -27.28 -27.53 -7.79
CA GLY A 38 -26.33 -28.35 -8.55
C GLY A 38 -25.38 -27.56 -9.45
N TRP A 39 -25.61 -26.26 -9.63
CA TRP A 39 -24.82 -25.45 -10.56
C TRP A 39 -23.55 -24.93 -9.89
N ALA A 40 -22.40 -25.37 -10.38
CA ALA A 40 -21.11 -25.00 -9.80
C ALA A 40 -20.75 -23.52 -10.03
N LYS A 41 -21.10 -22.95 -11.20
CA LYS A 41 -20.62 -21.63 -11.64
C LYS A 41 -20.89 -20.48 -10.65
N PRO A 42 -22.10 -20.33 -10.07
CA PRO A 42 -22.34 -19.29 -9.07
C PRO A 42 -21.49 -19.44 -7.80
N ARG A 43 -21.20 -20.68 -7.37
CA ARG A 43 -20.29 -20.93 -6.23
C ARG A 43 -18.86 -20.58 -6.58
N THR A 44 -18.42 -20.88 -7.79
CA THR A 44 -17.10 -20.51 -8.29
C THR A 44 -16.94 -18.99 -8.28
N ASN A 45 -17.87 -18.25 -8.88
CA ASN A 45 -17.81 -16.79 -8.94
C ASN A 45 -17.89 -16.17 -7.53
N LEU A 46 -18.75 -16.70 -6.65
CA LEU A 46 -18.78 -16.27 -5.25
C LEU A 46 -17.47 -16.58 -4.52
N GLY A 47 -16.82 -17.72 -4.79
CA GLY A 47 -15.53 -18.09 -4.23
C GLY A 47 -14.43 -17.11 -4.64
N LEU A 48 -14.36 -16.77 -5.93
CA LEU A 48 -13.43 -15.75 -6.45
C LEU A 48 -13.69 -14.37 -5.84
N LEU A 49 -14.97 -13.99 -5.67
CA LEU A 49 -15.35 -12.76 -4.97
C LEU A 49 -14.86 -12.78 -3.51
N LYS A 50 -14.88 -13.94 -2.82
CA LYS A 50 -14.34 -14.07 -1.46
C LYS A 50 -12.82 -13.95 -1.41
N LEU A 51 -12.09 -14.41 -2.43
CA LEU A 51 -10.64 -14.16 -2.53
C LEU A 51 -10.36 -12.66 -2.70
N ALA A 52 -11.09 -11.99 -3.60
CA ALA A 52 -10.96 -10.53 -3.78
C ALA A 52 -11.28 -9.74 -2.50
N GLN A 53 -12.16 -10.26 -1.64
CA GLN A 53 -12.48 -9.69 -0.31
C GLN A 53 -11.48 -10.09 0.80
N ASN A 54 -10.36 -10.74 0.47
CA ASN A 54 -9.38 -11.27 1.41
C ASN A 54 -10.01 -12.24 2.44
N LYS A 55 -10.95 -13.09 2.00
CA LYS A 55 -11.65 -14.11 2.79
C LYS A 55 -11.39 -15.52 2.26
N PRO A 56 -10.12 -15.97 2.20
CA PRO A 56 -9.74 -17.21 1.51
C PRO A 56 -10.35 -18.47 2.14
N ALA A 57 -10.50 -18.54 3.47
CA ALA A 57 -11.14 -19.67 4.13
C ALA A 57 -12.63 -19.86 3.74
N GLN A 58 -13.33 -18.78 3.39
CA GLN A 58 -14.71 -18.86 2.86
C GLN A 58 -14.70 -19.34 1.40
N ALA A 59 -13.72 -18.89 0.61
CA ALA A 59 -13.54 -19.32 -0.76
C ALA A 59 -13.28 -20.83 -0.88
N VAL A 60 -12.42 -21.38 0.00
CA VAL A 60 -12.17 -22.84 0.08
C VAL A 60 -13.47 -23.64 0.18
N ARG A 61 -14.36 -23.28 1.10
CA ARG A 61 -15.65 -23.98 1.29
C ARG A 61 -16.56 -23.89 0.06
N LEU A 62 -16.54 -22.75 -0.64
CA LEU A 62 -17.32 -22.55 -1.85
C LEU A 62 -16.79 -23.39 -3.02
N PHE A 63 -15.47 -23.46 -3.19
CA PHE A 63 -14.84 -24.32 -4.20
C PHE A 63 -15.01 -25.81 -3.89
N GLU A 64 -14.93 -26.21 -2.62
CA GLU A 64 -15.25 -27.59 -2.20
C GLU A 64 -16.70 -27.96 -2.52
N SER A 65 -17.64 -27.05 -2.26
CA SER A 65 -19.04 -27.25 -2.63
C SER A 65 -19.26 -27.28 -4.14
N ALA A 66 -18.52 -26.47 -4.92
CA ALA A 66 -18.57 -26.49 -6.38
C ALA A 66 -18.00 -27.79 -6.97
N LEU A 67 -16.98 -28.37 -6.33
CA LEU A 67 -16.36 -29.63 -6.70
C LEU A 67 -17.23 -30.87 -6.40
N ALA A 68 -18.35 -30.74 -5.68
CA ALA A 68 -19.17 -31.90 -5.31
C ALA A 68 -19.69 -32.69 -6.52
N ASN A 69 -20.03 -32.00 -7.62
CA ASN A 69 -20.58 -32.62 -8.84
C ASN A 69 -19.52 -33.02 -9.85
N ASP A 70 -18.38 -32.30 -9.88
CA ASP A 70 -17.21 -32.69 -10.65
C ASP A 70 -15.97 -32.56 -9.76
N PRO A 71 -15.67 -33.61 -8.95
CA PRO A 71 -14.53 -33.60 -8.02
C PRO A 71 -13.18 -33.49 -8.72
N GLN A 72 -13.19 -33.57 -10.04
CA GLN A 72 -12.06 -33.73 -10.93
C GLN A 72 -11.89 -32.49 -11.84
N ASN A 73 -12.72 -31.47 -11.67
CA ASN A 73 -12.59 -30.22 -12.38
C ASN A 73 -11.24 -29.55 -12.06
N THR A 74 -10.32 -29.54 -13.01
CA THR A 74 -8.96 -29.04 -12.81
C THR A 74 -8.94 -27.56 -12.43
N GLU A 75 -9.80 -26.74 -13.04
CA GLU A 75 -9.88 -25.30 -12.76
C GLU A 75 -10.33 -25.05 -11.32
N LEU A 76 -11.37 -25.73 -10.85
CA LEU A 76 -11.82 -25.62 -9.46
C LEU A 76 -10.80 -26.16 -8.46
N LEU A 77 -10.03 -27.19 -8.84
CA LEU A 77 -8.93 -27.66 -8.01
C LEU A 77 -7.82 -26.61 -7.88
N PHE A 78 -7.49 -25.87 -8.95
CA PHE A 78 -6.56 -24.73 -8.85
C PHE A 78 -7.11 -23.64 -7.92
N PHE A 79 -8.34 -23.18 -8.13
CA PHE A 79 -8.93 -22.16 -7.26
C PHE A 79 -8.99 -22.60 -5.79
N ARG A 80 -9.29 -23.87 -5.52
CA ARG A 80 -9.22 -24.42 -4.16
C ARG A 80 -7.79 -24.39 -3.62
N ALA A 81 -6.80 -24.85 -4.39
CA ALA A 81 -5.41 -24.90 -3.95
C ALA A 81 -4.86 -23.48 -3.66
N ASP A 82 -5.16 -22.51 -4.51
CA ASP A 82 -4.78 -21.10 -4.32
C ASP A 82 -5.44 -20.52 -3.07
N ALA A 83 -6.75 -20.76 -2.87
CA ALA A 83 -7.47 -20.34 -1.68
C ALA A 83 -6.95 -21.02 -0.40
N GLN A 84 -6.54 -22.29 -0.48
CA GLN A 84 -5.92 -23.01 0.64
C GLN A 84 -4.58 -22.37 0.99
N ARG A 85 -3.73 -22.07 -0.01
CA ARG A 85 -2.45 -21.38 0.17
C ARG A 85 -2.63 -20.03 0.83
N GLU A 86 -3.57 -19.20 0.34
CA GLU A 86 -3.85 -17.87 0.90
C GLU A 86 -4.50 -17.90 2.29
N SER A 87 -5.26 -18.96 2.61
CA SER A 87 -5.82 -19.14 3.96
C SER A 87 -4.83 -19.72 4.98
N GLY A 88 -3.64 -20.11 4.54
CA GLY A 88 -2.62 -20.74 5.38
C GLY A 88 -2.79 -22.25 5.56
N ASP A 89 -3.79 -22.87 4.93
CA ASP A 89 -3.91 -24.33 4.81
C ASP A 89 -2.89 -24.87 3.79
N LEU A 90 -1.62 -24.76 4.13
CA LEU A 90 -0.51 -25.14 3.24
C LEU A 90 -0.50 -26.66 2.99
N THR A 91 -0.85 -27.45 3.99
CA THR A 91 -0.96 -28.91 3.86
C THR A 91 -2.04 -29.30 2.85
N GLY A 92 -3.22 -28.68 2.94
CA GLY A 92 -4.29 -28.87 1.98
C GLY A 92 -3.94 -28.39 0.58
N ALA A 93 -3.29 -27.22 0.45
CA ALA A 93 -2.83 -26.69 -0.82
C ALA A 93 -1.85 -27.65 -1.52
N ILE A 94 -0.84 -28.13 -0.79
CA ILE A 94 0.15 -29.11 -1.30
C ILE A 94 -0.54 -30.38 -1.79
N ALA A 95 -1.49 -30.92 -1.02
CA ALA A 95 -2.24 -32.11 -1.42
C ALA A 95 -3.07 -31.87 -2.69
N THR A 96 -3.75 -30.72 -2.79
CA THR A 96 -4.56 -30.37 -3.96
C THR A 96 -3.69 -30.16 -5.21
N TYR A 97 -2.56 -29.43 -5.14
CA TYR A 97 -1.67 -29.26 -6.30
C TYR A 97 -1.05 -30.59 -6.76
N ARG A 98 -0.62 -31.48 -5.85
CA ARG A 98 -0.11 -32.82 -6.21
C ARG A 98 -1.16 -33.66 -6.93
N ARG A 99 -2.43 -33.53 -6.55
CA ARG A 99 -3.55 -34.19 -7.23
C ARG A 99 -3.71 -33.67 -8.66
N ILE A 100 -3.57 -32.35 -8.87
CA ILE A 100 -3.59 -31.73 -10.20
C ILE A 100 -2.39 -32.23 -11.02
N GLU A 101 -1.18 -32.21 -10.48
CA GLU A 101 0.05 -32.70 -11.13
C GLU A 101 -0.13 -34.14 -11.60
N THR A 102 -0.52 -35.05 -10.71
CA THR A 102 -0.70 -36.47 -11.01
C THR A 102 -1.68 -36.67 -12.17
N ARG A 103 -2.80 -35.94 -12.14
CA ARG A 103 -3.81 -35.98 -13.21
C ARG A 103 -3.26 -35.41 -14.52
N ALA A 104 -2.53 -34.31 -14.47
CA ALA A 104 -1.97 -33.65 -15.64
C ALA A 104 -0.92 -34.53 -16.34
N VAL A 105 -0.10 -35.25 -15.56
CA VAL A 105 0.83 -36.26 -16.08
C VAL A 105 0.07 -37.40 -16.77
N ASN A 106 -0.96 -37.95 -16.11
CA ASN A 106 -1.77 -39.03 -16.68
C ASN A 106 -2.49 -38.62 -17.97
N ARG A 107 -2.93 -37.36 -18.06
CA ARG A 107 -3.60 -36.79 -19.24
C ARG A 107 -2.64 -36.23 -20.29
N LYS A 108 -1.33 -36.28 -20.06
CA LYS A 108 -0.28 -35.73 -20.92
C LYS A 108 -0.53 -34.24 -21.24
N THR A 109 -0.88 -33.47 -20.23
CA THR A 109 -1.08 -32.01 -20.31
C THR A 109 0.06 -31.28 -19.60
N PRO A 110 1.24 -31.12 -20.23
CA PRO A 110 2.45 -30.60 -19.58
C PRO A 110 2.29 -29.18 -19.05
N ALA A 111 1.55 -28.30 -19.75
CA ALA A 111 1.29 -26.94 -19.27
C ALA A 111 0.54 -26.93 -17.91
N VAL A 112 -0.47 -27.78 -17.76
CA VAL A 112 -1.21 -27.93 -16.51
C VAL A 112 -0.33 -28.52 -15.40
N ALA A 113 0.55 -29.47 -15.75
CA ALA A 113 1.50 -30.03 -14.80
C ALA A 113 2.50 -28.97 -14.30
N ALA A 114 3.03 -28.14 -15.22
CA ALA A 114 3.91 -27.02 -14.87
C ALA A 114 3.21 -26.00 -13.96
N GLN A 115 1.97 -25.60 -14.27
CA GLN A 115 1.17 -24.71 -13.43
C GLN A 115 0.96 -25.27 -12.02
N ALA A 116 0.63 -26.56 -11.91
CA ALA A 116 0.46 -27.23 -10.61
C ALA A 116 1.77 -27.29 -9.82
N LEU A 117 2.90 -27.55 -10.49
CA LEU A 117 4.22 -27.54 -9.87
C LEU A 117 4.64 -26.13 -9.41
N THR A 118 4.28 -25.08 -10.16
CA THR A 118 4.49 -23.69 -9.76
C THR A 118 3.72 -23.35 -8.48
N GLY A 119 2.42 -23.66 -8.44
CA GLY A 119 1.61 -23.48 -7.24
C GLY A 119 2.10 -24.31 -6.04
N LEU A 120 2.53 -25.55 -6.29
CA LEU A 120 3.16 -26.40 -5.27
C LEU A 120 4.45 -25.78 -4.71
N GLY A 121 5.29 -25.20 -5.58
CA GLY A 121 6.49 -24.47 -5.19
C GLY A 121 6.20 -23.28 -4.29
N GLN A 122 5.19 -22.47 -4.67
CA GLN A 122 4.73 -21.34 -3.86
C GLN A 122 4.16 -21.79 -2.50
N ALA A 123 3.43 -22.91 -2.45
CA ALA A 123 2.91 -23.47 -1.20
C ALA A 123 4.04 -23.97 -0.28
N TYR A 124 5.08 -24.62 -0.83
CA TYR A 124 6.27 -24.98 -0.04
C TYR A 124 7.01 -23.76 0.49
N ALA A 125 7.19 -22.73 -0.35
CA ALA A 125 7.86 -21.48 0.05
C ALA A 125 7.11 -20.79 1.19
N ALA A 126 5.77 -20.67 1.09
CA ALA A 126 4.92 -20.13 2.14
C ALA A 126 5.04 -20.93 3.46
N GLY A 127 5.34 -22.22 3.38
CA GLY A 127 5.59 -23.09 4.54
C GLY A 127 7.03 -23.10 5.04
N GLY A 128 7.90 -22.23 4.51
CA GLY A 128 9.33 -22.17 4.87
C GLY A 128 10.18 -23.29 4.27
N ARG A 129 9.60 -24.18 3.45
CA ARG A 129 10.28 -25.31 2.80
C ARG A 129 10.95 -24.88 1.50
N MET A 130 11.89 -23.94 1.60
CA MET A 130 12.46 -23.25 0.43
C MET A 130 13.22 -24.18 -0.54
N SER A 131 13.92 -25.21 -0.03
CA SER A 131 14.63 -26.19 -0.87
C SER A 131 13.68 -27.07 -1.68
N ASP A 132 12.55 -27.47 -1.07
CA ASP A 132 11.51 -28.23 -1.78
C ASP A 132 10.85 -27.36 -2.85
N ALA A 133 10.61 -26.07 -2.54
CA ALA A 133 10.08 -25.10 -3.49
C ALA A 133 10.98 -24.98 -4.73
N ILE A 134 12.29 -24.75 -4.56
CA ILE A 134 13.24 -24.66 -5.67
C ILE A 134 13.25 -25.96 -6.49
N THR A 135 13.21 -27.11 -5.84
CA THR A 135 13.21 -28.42 -6.52
C THR A 135 12.00 -28.58 -7.45
N VAL A 136 10.79 -28.28 -6.96
CA VAL A 136 9.59 -28.42 -7.79
C VAL A 136 9.45 -27.32 -8.84
N LEU A 137 9.94 -26.11 -8.56
CA LEU A 137 9.94 -25.01 -9.53
C LEU A 137 10.92 -25.26 -10.69
N ASN A 138 12.09 -25.84 -10.41
CA ASN A 138 13.01 -26.29 -11.47
C ASN A 138 12.36 -27.37 -12.35
N ARG A 139 11.58 -28.29 -11.77
CA ARG A 139 10.79 -29.27 -12.55
C ARG A 139 9.71 -28.57 -13.40
N ALA A 140 9.03 -27.56 -12.87
CA ALA A 140 8.05 -26.77 -13.61
C ALA A 140 8.69 -26.07 -14.81
N ASN A 141 9.83 -25.40 -14.61
CA ASN A 141 10.61 -24.75 -15.66
C ASN A 141 11.10 -25.75 -16.73
N PHE A 142 11.54 -26.96 -16.32
CA PHE A 142 11.95 -27.99 -17.26
C PHE A 142 10.78 -28.47 -18.15
N ILE A 143 9.57 -28.59 -17.60
CA ILE A 143 8.37 -29.02 -18.34
C ILE A 143 7.85 -27.91 -19.28
N ALA A 144 7.94 -26.65 -18.85
CA ALA A 144 7.46 -25.50 -19.60
C ALA A 144 8.51 -24.38 -19.64
N PRO A 145 9.59 -24.53 -20.44
CA PRO A 145 10.73 -23.59 -20.44
C PRO A 145 10.41 -22.22 -21.05
N THR A 146 9.25 -22.07 -21.69
CA THR A 146 8.77 -20.80 -22.25
C THR A 146 7.75 -20.10 -21.36
N ASP A 147 7.34 -20.73 -20.24
CA ASP A 147 6.45 -20.12 -19.26
C ASP A 147 7.29 -19.29 -18.28
N PRO A 148 7.04 -17.97 -18.14
CA PRO A 148 7.76 -17.14 -17.17
C PRO A 148 7.40 -17.47 -15.72
N ALA A 149 6.24 -18.08 -15.43
CA ALA A 149 5.75 -18.23 -14.05
C ALA A 149 6.67 -19.03 -13.12
N PRO A 150 7.23 -20.20 -13.52
CA PRO A 150 8.21 -20.91 -12.71
C PRO A 150 9.47 -20.09 -12.38
N LEU A 151 9.97 -19.31 -13.36
CA LEU A 151 11.15 -18.47 -13.18
C LEU A 151 10.88 -17.31 -12.23
N THR A 152 9.71 -16.66 -12.33
CA THR A 152 9.28 -15.64 -11.37
C THR A 152 9.25 -16.21 -9.95
N ALA A 153 8.63 -17.36 -9.76
CA ALA A 153 8.55 -18.01 -8.45
C ALA A 153 9.94 -18.46 -7.93
N LEU A 154 10.85 -18.93 -8.81
CA LEU A 154 12.24 -19.21 -8.43
C LEU A 154 12.93 -17.94 -7.93
N GLY A 155 12.77 -16.83 -8.66
CA GLY A 155 13.29 -15.53 -8.27
C GLY A 155 12.79 -15.09 -6.89
N GLU A 156 11.50 -15.26 -6.61
CA GLU A 156 10.89 -14.94 -5.32
C GLU A 156 11.48 -15.76 -4.18
N VAL A 157 11.57 -17.08 -4.35
CA VAL A 157 12.11 -17.99 -3.33
C VAL A 157 13.58 -17.72 -3.07
N GLN A 158 14.37 -17.51 -4.12
CA GLN A 158 15.79 -17.21 -3.99
C GLN A 158 16.05 -15.83 -3.36
N ALA A 159 15.24 -14.81 -3.70
CA ALA A 159 15.32 -13.51 -3.07
C ALA A 159 15.01 -13.58 -1.56
N GLN A 160 14.03 -14.40 -1.15
CA GLN A 160 13.75 -14.67 0.27
C GLN A 160 14.91 -15.37 0.98
N ARG A 161 15.65 -16.24 0.27
CA ARG A 161 16.89 -16.86 0.77
C ARG A 161 18.12 -15.96 0.70
N LYS A 162 17.98 -14.71 0.23
CA LYS A 162 19.06 -13.75 -0.04
C LYS A 162 20.08 -14.21 -1.09
N GLU A 163 19.68 -15.14 -1.96
CA GLU A 163 20.45 -15.60 -3.12
C GLU A 163 20.23 -14.61 -4.28
N TYR A 164 20.66 -13.35 -4.08
CA TYR A 164 20.26 -12.22 -4.92
C TYR A 164 20.70 -12.35 -6.38
N ASP A 165 21.89 -12.89 -6.66
CA ASP A 165 22.38 -13.07 -8.02
C ASP A 165 21.52 -14.07 -8.81
N ALA A 166 21.22 -15.22 -8.20
CA ALA A 166 20.37 -16.24 -8.81
C ALA A 166 18.94 -15.74 -9.00
N ALA A 167 18.41 -15.01 -8.01
CA ALA A 167 17.09 -14.39 -8.09
C ALA A 167 17.01 -13.37 -9.25
N ALA A 168 18.02 -12.49 -9.37
CA ALA A 168 18.09 -11.50 -10.43
C ALA A 168 18.17 -12.17 -11.82
N GLN A 169 18.93 -13.26 -11.96
CA GLN A 169 18.98 -14.03 -13.20
C GLN A 169 17.61 -14.60 -13.57
N ASN A 170 16.92 -15.25 -12.63
CA ASN A 170 15.60 -15.82 -12.88
C ASN A 170 14.55 -14.76 -13.23
N TYR A 171 14.55 -13.59 -12.57
CA TYR A 171 13.67 -12.49 -12.96
C TYR A 171 14.00 -11.92 -14.34
N ALA A 172 15.29 -11.80 -14.68
CA ALA A 172 15.72 -11.35 -16.00
C ALA A 172 15.28 -12.32 -17.10
N ASP A 173 15.37 -13.63 -16.85
CA ASP A 173 14.93 -14.67 -17.78
C ASP A 173 13.40 -14.66 -17.93
N ALA A 174 12.66 -14.58 -16.82
CA ALA A 174 11.20 -14.43 -16.83
C ALA A 174 10.76 -13.17 -17.62
N LEU A 175 11.48 -12.06 -17.45
CA LEU A 175 11.21 -10.81 -18.15
C LEU A 175 11.40 -10.93 -19.67
N ARG A 176 12.40 -11.71 -20.12
CA ARG A 176 12.61 -11.97 -21.57
C ARG A 176 11.49 -12.80 -22.17
N LEU A 177 10.91 -13.73 -21.41
CA LEU A 177 9.79 -14.57 -21.85
C LEU A 177 8.43 -13.84 -21.79
N THR A 178 8.32 -12.82 -20.95
CA THR A 178 7.08 -12.06 -20.75
C THR A 178 6.87 -11.07 -21.90
N LYS A 179 5.72 -11.16 -22.58
CA LYS A 179 5.32 -10.20 -23.63
C LYS A 179 4.84 -8.88 -23.00
N ALA A 180 4.81 -7.80 -23.78
CA ALA A 180 4.37 -6.50 -23.31
C ALA A 180 2.96 -6.58 -22.69
N SER A 181 2.79 -5.97 -21.52
CA SER A 181 1.55 -5.94 -20.74
C SER A 181 1.42 -4.52 -20.21
N GLY A 182 0.24 -3.89 -20.26
CA GLY A 182 0.06 -2.47 -19.90
C GLY A 182 0.38 -2.11 -18.43
N LEU A 183 -0.17 -0.99 -17.94
CA LEU A 183 0.03 -0.51 -16.57
C LEU A 183 -0.28 -1.60 -15.52
N PHE A 184 0.63 -1.82 -14.56
CA PHE A 184 0.61 -2.93 -13.59
C PHE A 184 0.69 -4.34 -14.21
N GLY A 185 1.18 -4.45 -15.44
CA GLY A 185 1.39 -5.71 -16.13
C GLY A 185 2.48 -6.58 -15.51
N ALA A 186 2.56 -7.83 -15.96
CA ALA A 186 3.55 -8.80 -15.49
C ALA A 186 5.00 -8.28 -15.66
N LYS A 187 5.29 -7.56 -16.75
CA LYS A 187 6.59 -6.90 -16.95
C LYS A 187 6.88 -5.83 -15.90
N THR A 188 5.91 -4.99 -15.54
CA THR A 188 6.07 -3.96 -14.49
C THR A 188 6.48 -4.58 -13.16
N VAL A 189 5.83 -5.69 -12.78
CA VAL A 189 6.14 -6.44 -11.55
C VAL A 189 7.53 -7.05 -11.62
N LEU A 190 7.90 -7.65 -12.75
CA LEU A 190 9.22 -8.26 -12.95
C LEU A 190 10.36 -7.23 -12.94
N TYR A 191 10.17 -6.07 -13.57
CA TYR A 191 11.13 -4.96 -13.52
C TYR A 191 11.36 -4.49 -12.08
N GLN A 192 10.29 -4.35 -11.31
CA GLN A 192 10.38 -3.97 -9.91
C GLN A 192 11.09 -5.03 -9.07
N ALA A 193 10.71 -6.31 -9.22
CA ALA A 193 11.33 -7.41 -8.50
C ALA A 193 12.83 -7.55 -8.81
N LEU A 194 13.20 -7.43 -10.09
CA LEU A 194 14.58 -7.46 -10.54
C LEU A 194 15.40 -6.31 -9.96
N ALA A 195 14.94 -5.06 -10.13
CA ALA A 195 15.66 -3.89 -9.64
C ALA A 195 15.79 -3.90 -8.11
N GLN A 196 14.74 -4.32 -7.39
CA GLN A 196 14.79 -4.42 -5.93
C GLN A 196 15.74 -5.52 -5.46
N THR A 197 15.80 -6.65 -6.17
CA THR A 197 16.72 -7.75 -5.89
C THR A 197 18.18 -7.33 -6.14
N GLN A 198 18.45 -6.64 -7.25
CA GLN A 198 19.78 -6.08 -7.56
C GLN A 198 20.24 -5.08 -6.49
N LEU A 199 19.34 -4.18 -6.06
CA LEU A 199 19.64 -3.22 -5.01
C LEU A 199 19.93 -3.93 -3.67
N ALA A 200 19.14 -4.94 -3.31
CA ALA A 200 19.36 -5.74 -2.10
C ALA A 200 20.66 -6.56 -2.14
N GLY A 201 21.06 -7.01 -3.34
CA GLY A 201 22.34 -7.67 -3.61
C GLY A 201 23.55 -6.74 -3.61
N GLY A 202 23.35 -5.43 -3.43
CA GLY A 202 24.44 -4.45 -3.40
C GLY A 202 24.91 -3.97 -4.78
N ASP A 203 24.11 -4.18 -5.83
CA ASP A 203 24.38 -3.66 -7.18
C ASP A 203 23.35 -2.57 -7.58
N PRO A 204 23.47 -1.35 -7.01
CA PRO A 204 22.59 -0.25 -7.36
C PRO A 204 22.78 0.23 -8.81
N LYS A 205 23.93 -0.06 -9.45
CA LYS A 205 24.16 0.29 -10.87
C LYS A 205 23.32 -0.59 -11.78
N ALA A 206 23.29 -1.90 -11.56
CA ALA A 206 22.40 -2.80 -12.30
C ALA A 206 20.93 -2.46 -12.06
N ALA A 207 20.54 -2.16 -10.82
CA ALA A 207 19.19 -1.71 -10.49
C ALA A 207 18.80 -0.44 -11.28
N GLN A 208 19.70 0.54 -11.38
CA GLN A 208 19.47 1.77 -12.14
C GLN A 208 19.29 1.49 -13.64
N GLN A 209 20.10 0.59 -14.21
CA GLN A 209 19.98 0.18 -15.61
C GLN A 209 18.64 -0.53 -15.87
N THR A 210 18.24 -1.43 -14.97
CA THR A 210 16.94 -2.12 -15.04
C THR A 210 15.79 -1.12 -15.04
N LEU A 211 15.81 -0.12 -14.15
CA LEU A 211 14.77 0.92 -14.09
C LEU A 211 14.78 1.85 -15.30
N ASN A 212 15.94 2.14 -15.88
CA ASN A 212 16.02 2.92 -17.13
C ASN A 212 15.43 2.13 -18.30
N ARG A 213 15.67 0.83 -18.36
CA ARG A 213 15.03 -0.04 -19.35
C ARG A 213 13.52 -0.15 -19.14
N ALA A 214 13.07 -0.31 -17.89
CA ALA A 214 11.66 -0.36 -17.55
C ALA A 214 10.91 0.89 -18.07
N GLN A 215 11.48 2.07 -17.88
CA GLN A 215 10.96 3.35 -18.37
C GLN A 215 10.76 3.37 -19.90
N LEU A 216 11.68 2.77 -20.65
CA LEU A 216 11.63 2.71 -22.11
C LEU A 216 10.61 1.68 -22.59
N ASP A 217 10.55 0.52 -21.94
CA ASP A 217 9.65 -0.57 -22.30
C ASP A 217 8.18 -0.28 -21.94
N GLU A 218 7.91 0.37 -20.79
CA GLU A 218 6.56 0.69 -20.33
C GLU A 218 6.48 2.15 -19.82
N PRO A 219 6.52 3.15 -20.72
CA PRO A 219 6.54 4.57 -20.32
C PRO A 219 5.29 4.99 -19.51
N ALA A 220 4.15 4.30 -19.71
CA ALA A 220 2.94 4.53 -18.92
C ALA A 220 3.07 4.07 -17.45
N SER A 221 3.94 3.09 -17.17
CA SER A 221 4.18 2.53 -15.83
C SER A 221 5.32 3.22 -15.07
N ALA A 222 5.95 4.24 -15.66
CA ALA A 222 7.07 4.99 -15.10
C ALA A 222 6.89 5.34 -13.61
N ASN A 223 5.69 5.82 -13.27
CA ASN A 223 5.34 6.28 -11.94
C ASN A 223 5.40 5.18 -10.88
N VAL A 224 5.16 3.92 -11.27
CA VAL A 224 5.18 2.75 -10.36
C VAL A 224 6.56 2.56 -9.74
N TRP A 225 7.62 2.91 -10.46
CA TRP A 225 8.99 2.68 -10.01
C TRP A 225 9.68 3.91 -9.43
N ASN A 226 9.02 5.07 -9.40
CA ASN A 226 9.63 6.33 -8.94
C ASN A 226 10.18 6.24 -7.50
N ARG A 227 9.47 5.53 -6.61
CA ARG A 227 9.98 5.24 -5.26
C ARG A 227 11.28 4.43 -5.29
N LEU A 228 11.30 3.33 -6.03
CA LEU A 228 12.47 2.46 -6.13
C LEU A 228 13.63 3.18 -6.82
N ARG A 229 13.34 4.01 -7.82
CA ARG A 229 14.30 4.88 -8.49
C ARG A 229 14.96 5.84 -7.51
N GLY A 230 14.19 6.47 -6.63
CA GLY A 230 14.74 7.32 -5.56
C GLY A 230 15.70 6.54 -4.63
N GLU A 231 15.33 5.32 -4.24
CA GLU A 231 16.19 4.46 -3.39
C GLU A 231 17.49 4.04 -4.08
N VAL A 232 17.41 3.69 -5.38
CA VAL A 232 18.57 3.34 -6.20
C VAL A 232 19.49 4.55 -6.36
N LEU A 233 18.94 5.72 -6.72
CA LEU A 233 19.72 6.95 -6.92
C LEU A 233 20.42 7.42 -5.63
N LEU A 234 19.76 7.32 -4.48
CA LEU A 234 20.43 7.55 -3.18
C LEU A 234 21.61 6.61 -2.97
N SER A 235 21.44 5.33 -3.33
CA SER A 235 22.49 4.32 -3.16
C SER A 235 23.65 4.49 -4.13
N THR A 236 23.43 5.16 -5.28
CA THR A 236 24.49 5.58 -6.20
C THR A 236 25.08 6.97 -5.88
N GLY A 237 24.56 7.67 -4.87
CA GLY A 237 25.03 9.01 -4.46
C GLY A 237 24.40 10.19 -5.20
N ASP A 238 23.42 9.97 -6.10
CA ASP A 238 22.69 11.03 -6.80
C ASP A 238 21.52 11.52 -5.95
N GLN A 239 21.81 12.44 -5.04
CA GLN A 239 20.82 12.99 -4.11
C GLN A 239 19.76 13.84 -4.81
N THR A 240 20.15 14.65 -5.79
CA THR A 240 19.24 15.53 -6.53
C THR A 240 18.27 14.71 -7.38
N GLY A 241 18.78 13.69 -8.09
CA GLY A 241 17.95 12.76 -8.84
C GLY A 241 17.01 11.96 -7.94
N ALA A 242 17.49 11.52 -6.77
CA ALA A 242 16.65 10.82 -5.81
C ALA A 242 15.51 11.68 -5.27
N GLU A 243 15.79 12.94 -4.91
CA GLU A 243 14.76 13.88 -4.44
C GLU A 243 13.67 14.07 -5.50
N LYS A 244 14.07 14.26 -6.76
CA LYS A 244 13.13 14.35 -7.87
C LYS A 244 12.29 13.07 -8.00
N ALA A 245 12.92 11.90 -7.99
CA ALA A 245 12.21 10.63 -8.12
C ALA A 245 11.21 10.39 -6.97
N PHE A 246 11.53 10.78 -5.74
CA PHE A 246 10.58 10.70 -4.63
C PHE A 246 9.44 11.70 -4.77
N ARG A 247 9.69 12.92 -5.28
CA ARG A 247 8.63 13.89 -5.60
C ARG A 247 7.68 13.35 -6.66
N ASP A 248 8.22 12.85 -7.77
CA ASP A 248 7.43 12.26 -8.85
C ASP A 248 6.62 11.04 -8.36
N ALA A 249 7.11 10.30 -7.35
CA ALA A 249 6.37 9.22 -6.70
C ALA A 249 5.18 9.74 -5.86
N ILE A 250 5.39 10.81 -5.10
CA ILE A 250 4.35 11.43 -4.26
C ILE A 250 3.25 12.03 -5.13
N ASP A 251 3.62 12.77 -6.18
CA ASP A 251 2.66 13.44 -7.06
C ASP A 251 1.76 12.40 -7.76
N ALA A 252 2.34 11.34 -8.31
CA ALA A 252 1.59 10.26 -8.95
C ALA A 252 0.65 9.51 -7.99
N GLN A 253 0.96 9.45 -6.70
CA GLN A 253 0.15 8.78 -5.69
C GLN A 253 -0.98 9.68 -5.16
N THR A 254 -0.81 10.99 -5.27
CA THR A 254 -1.81 12.00 -4.92
C THR A 254 -2.99 11.98 -5.91
N ASP A 255 -2.73 11.61 -7.17
CA ASP A 255 -3.76 11.38 -8.18
C ASP A 255 -4.51 10.04 -8.03
N ALA A 256 -3.92 9.06 -7.31
CA ALA A 256 -4.42 7.68 -7.21
C ALA A 256 -5.20 7.35 -5.91
N GLY A 257 -5.34 8.31 -4.98
CA GLY A 257 -6.29 8.24 -3.84
C GLY A 257 -6.10 7.11 -2.81
N THR A 258 -4.98 6.38 -2.79
CA THR A 258 -4.82 5.16 -1.96
C THR A 258 -3.55 5.15 -1.07
N PHE A 259 -3.78 5.07 0.25
CA PHE A 259 -2.85 4.91 1.41
C PHE A 259 -2.09 6.14 1.95
N PRO A 260 -1.77 6.18 3.28
CA PRO A 260 -1.57 7.43 4.01
C PRO A 260 -0.22 8.07 3.67
N GLN A 261 -0.32 9.26 3.10
CA GLN A 261 0.77 10.15 2.67
C GLN A 261 1.90 10.35 3.69
N GLU A 262 1.63 10.05 4.96
CA GLU A 262 2.56 10.30 6.06
C GLU A 262 3.74 9.32 6.07
N THR A 263 3.56 8.02 5.77
CA THR A 263 4.61 7.01 6.05
C THR A 263 5.79 7.05 5.07
N LEU A 264 5.51 7.29 3.79
CA LEU A 264 6.51 7.38 2.71
C LEU A 264 7.24 8.71 2.72
N ALA A 265 6.51 9.81 2.97
CA ALA A 265 7.10 11.12 3.21
C ALA A 265 7.99 11.11 4.46
N LEU A 266 7.57 10.43 5.55
CA LEU A 266 8.40 10.28 6.75
C LEU A 266 9.65 9.46 6.48
N LEU A 267 9.57 8.38 5.68
CA LEU A 267 10.72 7.52 5.40
C LEU A 267 11.74 8.21 4.49
N ALA A 268 11.28 8.89 3.43
CA ALA A 268 12.11 9.72 2.56
C ALA A 268 12.74 10.87 3.34
N ALA A 269 11.96 11.60 4.15
CA ALA A 269 12.45 12.67 5.01
C ALA A 269 13.45 12.15 6.06
N LYS A 270 13.20 11.01 6.71
CA LYS A 270 14.09 10.45 7.74
C LYS A 270 15.43 9.98 7.16
N LYS A 271 15.43 9.47 5.92
CA LYS A 271 16.66 9.02 5.22
C LYS A 271 17.45 10.22 4.65
N LEU A 272 16.75 11.24 4.12
CA LEU A 272 17.32 12.53 3.72
C LEU A 272 17.84 13.35 4.93
N LEU A 273 17.18 13.29 6.08
CA LEU A 273 17.60 13.97 7.32
C LEU A 273 18.88 13.36 7.90
N GLY A 274 19.06 12.04 7.78
CA GLY A 274 20.30 11.37 8.21
C GLY A 274 21.53 11.82 7.43
N THR A 275 21.37 12.14 6.14
CA THR A 275 22.45 12.63 5.26
C THR A 275 22.60 14.15 5.30
N MET A 276 21.51 14.92 5.37
CA MET A 276 21.59 16.37 5.56
C MET A 276 22.26 16.75 6.87
N ALA A 277 22.03 16.01 7.97
CA ALA A 277 22.73 16.23 9.24
C ALA A 277 24.25 15.91 9.18
N ALA A 278 24.69 15.15 8.17
CA ALA A 278 26.11 14.89 7.90
C ALA A 278 26.74 15.98 7.02
N VAL A 279 26.01 16.45 5.99
CA VAL A 279 26.41 17.60 5.16
C VAL A 279 26.47 18.90 5.99
N TYR A 280 25.49 19.13 6.86
CA TYR A 280 25.49 20.28 7.79
C TYR A 280 26.66 20.25 8.77
N ARG A 281 27.06 19.06 9.25
CA ARG A 281 28.25 18.89 10.12
C ARG A 281 29.57 19.06 9.36
N ALA A 282 29.63 18.66 8.09
CA ALA A 282 30.81 18.81 7.25
C ALA A 282 31.03 20.27 6.83
N ASP A 283 29.96 20.99 6.48
CA ASP A 283 30.04 22.39 6.01
C ASP A 283 30.15 23.41 7.14
N PHE A 284 29.57 23.14 8.33
CA PHE A 284 29.53 24.09 9.44
C PHE A 284 30.26 23.64 10.71
N GLY A 285 30.82 22.43 10.75
CA GLY A 285 31.54 21.91 11.92
C GLY A 285 33.02 22.30 12.00
N ALA A 286 33.59 22.91 10.96
CA ALA A 286 35.01 23.26 10.90
C ALA A 286 35.31 24.74 11.17
N SER A 287 34.32 25.64 11.15
CA SER A 287 34.52 27.06 11.45
C SER A 287 33.98 27.37 12.83
N GLY A 288 34.88 27.35 13.81
CA GLY A 288 34.70 27.97 15.13
C GLY A 288 34.62 29.50 15.06
N ALA A 289 33.70 30.03 14.25
CA ALA A 289 33.45 31.46 14.11
C ALA A 289 32.04 31.76 14.63
N GLY A 290 32.00 32.38 15.81
CA GLY A 290 30.77 32.90 16.39
C GLY A 290 30.09 33.86 15.42
N PHE A 291 28.78 33.67 15.24
CA PHE A 291 27.98 34.67 14.54
C PHE A 291 27.47 35.70 15.54
N SER A 292 28.07 36.88 15.38
CA SER A 292 27.64 38.18 15.88
C SER A 292 26.19 38.47 15.47
N THR A 293 25.45 39.04 16.41
CA THR A 293 24.14 39.67 16.23
C THR A 293 24.28 40.94 15.40
N ASP A 294 24.31 40.84 14.07
CA ASP A 294 23.82 41.87 13.12
C ASP A 294 24.33 41.59 11.70
N ALA A 295 23.54 40.82 10.94
CA ALA A 295 23.44 40.88 9.48
C ALA A 295 22.29 39.96 9.01
N THR A 296 21.09 40.53 8.95
CA THR A 296 20.02 40.23 7.98
C THR A 296 19.70 38.75 7.64
N LYS A 297 18.99 38.13 8.59
CA LYS A 297 17.89 37.15 8.49
C LYS A 297 17.44 36.72 7.07
N PRO A 298 17.38 35.40 6.74
CA PRO A 298 16.61 34.95 5.59
C PRO A 298 15.12 35.33 5.78
N ASN A 299 14.57 35.97 4.75
CA ASN A 299 13.24 36.59 4.80
C ASN A 299 12.14 35.50 4.79
N ILE A 300 11.26 35.50 5.80
CA ILE A 300 10.15 34.55 5.96
C ILE A 300 9.20 34.53 4.75
N ALA A 301 9.17 35.62 3.97
CA ALA A 301 8.41 35.68 2.72
C ALA A 301 8.83 34.61 1.69
N ASP A 302 10.12 34.24 1.65
CA ASP A 302 10.66 33.21 0.75
C ASP A 302 10.30 31.79 1.22
N VAL A 303 9.96 31.63 2.50
CA VAL A 303 9.61 30.34 3.12
C VAL A 303 8.10 30.10 3.16
N THR A 304 7.27 31.14 3.30
CA THR A 304 5.83 31.00 3.54
C THR A 304 4.92 31.38 2.36
N GLY A 305 5.45 31.98 1.28
CA GLY A 305 4.66 32.28 0.07
C GLY A 305 3.51 33.29 0.28
N ARG A 306 3.64 34.24 1.21
CA ARG A 306 2.64 35.31 1.35
C ARG A 306 2.75 36.28 0.16
N GLY A 307 1.65 36.42 -0.59
CA GLY A 307 1.52 37.38 -1.69
C GLY A 307 1.74 36.82 -3.10
N ARG A 308 1.93 35.50 -3.25
CA ARG A 308 1.94 34.85 -4.58
C ARG A 308 0.56 34.29 -4.91
N SER A 309 0.21 34.32 -6.19
CA SER A 309 -1.05 33.82 -6.72
C SER A 309 -1.19 32.29 -6.67
N GLU A 310 -0.12 31.56 -6.33
CA GLU A 310 -0.08 30.10 -6.30
C GLU A 310 0.56 29.57 -4.99
N PRO A 311 0.10 28.40 -4.49
CA PRO A 311 0.58 27.81 -3.24
C PRO A 311 2.07 27.39 -3.33
N PRO A 312 2.80 27.39 -2.19
CA PRO A 312 4.22 27.00 -2.17
C PRO A 312 4.40 25.53 -2.59
N THR A 313 5.44 25.29 -3.39
CA THR A 313 5.75 23.97 -3.93
C THR A 313 6.06 22.96 -2.81
N LEU A 314 5.86 21.67 -3.11
CA LEU A 314 6.16 20.56 -2.19
C LEU A 314 7.60 20.62 -1.67
N GLU A 315 8.54 21.06 -2.50
CA GLU A 315 9.95 21.28 -2.16
C GLU A 315 10.14 22.31 -1.03
N THR A 316 9.43 23.44 -1.08
CA THR A 316 9.47 24.47 -0.04
C THR A 316 8.90 23.96 1.29
N ARG A 317 7.86 23.12 1.21
CA ARG A 317 7.24 22.50 2.40
C ARG A 317 8.13 21.43 3.03
N ILE A 318 8.85 20.65 2.21
CA ILE A 318 9.83 19.66 2.65
C ILE A 318 11.04 20.33 3.32
N ARG A 319 11.57 21.43 2.75
CA ARG A 319 12.67 22.20 3.34
C ARG A 319 12.29 22.84 4.68
N ALA A 320 11.08 23.37 4.79
CA ALA A 320 10.56 23.88 6.05
C ALA A 320 10.44 22.76 7.11
N PHE A 321 9.93 21.59 6.73
CA PHE A 321 9.84 20.43 7.64
C PHE A 321 11.22 19.89 8.05
N ALA A 322 12.19 19.87 7.14
CA ALA A 322 13.56 19.42 7.44
C ALA A 322 14.28 20.37 8.40
N ALA A 323 14.11 21.70 8.23
CA ALA A 323 14.62 22.70 9.15
C ALA A 323 13.96 22.57 10.53
N LEU A 324 12.64 22.33 10.58
CA LEU A 324 11.90 22.14 11.84
C LEU A 324 12.30 20.85 12.57
N ALA A 325 12.57 19.76 11.85
CA ALA A 325 13.03 18.50 12.42
C ALA A 325 14.48 18.56 12.94
N ALA A 326 15.36 19.32 12.28
CA ALA A 326 16.73 19.56 12.73
C ALA A 326 16.78 20.43 14.00
N ILE A 327 15.85 21.37 14.14
CA ILE A 327 15.72 22.22 15.33
C ILE A 327 15.09 21.44 16.50
N ALA A 328 14.16 20.51 16.23
CA ALA A 328 13.51 19.66 17.24
C ALA A 328 14.45 18.65 17.95
N GLN A 329 15.67 18.45 17.45
CA GLN A 329 16.69 17.64 18.14
C GLN A 329 17.38 18.38 19.31
N TYR A 330 17.16 19.69 19.46
CA TYR A 330 17.62 20.46 20.62
C TYR A 330 16.58 20.40 21.75
N GLN A 331 16.75 19.45 22.66
CA GLN A 331 15.93 19.32 23.86
C GLN A 331 16.28 20.42 24.87
N GLY A 332 15.31 21.22 25.33
CA GLY A 332 15.43 21.87 26.65
C GLY A 332 14.74 23.21 26.92
N ASP A 333 14.17 23.93 25.94
CA ASP A 333 13.67 25.29 26.21
C ASP A 333 12.15 25.45 26.00
N ALA A 334 11.42 25.55 27.11
CA ALA A 334 9.95 25.67 27.17
C ALA A 334 9.42 26.98 26.54
N ALA A 335 10.25 28.02 26.47
CA ALA A 335 9.89 29.27 25.79
C ALA A 335 9.80 29.08 24.26
N GLN A 336 10.65 28.20 23.70
CA GLN A 336 10.67 27.90 22.28
C GLN A 336 9.52 26.96 21.88
N GLU A 337 9.11 26.03 22.75
CA GLU A 337 7.91 25.19 22.51
C GLU A 337 6.63 26.04 22.43
N THR A 338 6.56 27.10 23.24
CA THR A 338 5.42 28.04 23.26
C THR A 338 5.38 28.90 21.99
N ALA A 339 6.53 29.44 21.56
CA ALA A 339 6.66 30.15 20.29
C ALA A 339 6.38 29.24 19.07
N HIS A 340 6.70 27.95 19.18
CA HIS A 340 6.46 26.94 18.16
C HIS A 340 4.96 26.64 17.97
N ARG A 341 4.18 26.51 19.06
CA ARG A 341 2.71 26.36 18.99
C ARG A 341 2.03 27.57 18.38
N GLU A 342 2.50 28.78 18.70
CA GLU A 342 2.00 30.01 18.07
C GLU A 342 2.27 30.07 16.56
N ALA A 343 3.46 29.65 16.12
CA ALA A 343 3.84 29.67 14.71
C ALA A 343 3.03 28.70 13.86
N VAL A 344 2.78 27.48 14.36
CA VAL A 344 1.95 26.46 13.69
C VAL A 344 0.48 26.93 13.59
N CYS A 345 -0.04 27.62 14.60
CA CYS A 345 -1.38 28.19 14.57
C CYS A 345 -1.51 29.38 13.60
N ARG A 346 -0.49 30.26 13.51
CA ARG A 346 -0.48 31.38 12.56
C ARG A 346 -0.37 30.92 11.10
N LEU A 347 0.25 29.76 10.85
CA LEU A 347 0.36 29.14 9.52
C LEU A 347 -0.96 28.55 8.97
N ARG A 348 -1.97 28.29 9.81
CA ARG A 348 -3.26 27.71 9.39
C ARG A 348 -4.45 28.70 9.34
N GLY A 349 -4.21 29.98 9.62
CA GLY A 349 -5.15 31.06 9.29
C GLY A 349 -6.53 31.06 9.98
N ARG A 350 -6.68 30.48 11.18
CA ARG A 350 -7.93 30.60 11.98
C ARG A 350 -7.59 30.89 13.45
N GLY A 351 -7.96 32.10 13.90
CA GLY A 351 -7.57 32.67 15.20
C GLY A 351 -8.43 32.23 16.39
N SER A 352 -7.78 32.28 17.56
CA SER A 352 -8.25 32.40 18.97
C SER A 352 -9.46 31.62 19.51
N ASP A 353 -10.51 31.35 18.74
CA ASP A 353 -11.74 30.75 19.27
C ASP A 353 -11.67 29.21 19.36
N TYR A 354 -10.75 28.61 18.59
CA TYR A 354 -10.44 27.18 18.69
C TYR A 354 -9.63 26.83 19.94
N TYR A 355 -8.91 27.79 20.55
CA TYR A 355 -8.20 27.56 21.81
C TYR A 355 -9.19 27.27 22.95
N ALA A 356 -10.29 28.05 23.04
CA ALA A 356 -11.33 27.82 24.04
C ALA A 356 -12.11 26.52 23.81
N LEU A 357 -12.24 26.10 22.54
CA LEU A 357 -12.90 24.84 22.18
C LEU A 357 -12.00 23.63 22.50
N ALA A 358 -10.71 23.72 22.20
CA ALA A 358 -9.73 22.70 22.58
C ALA A 358 -9.63 22.55 24.10
N ASP A 359 -9.58 23.65 24.86
CA ASP A 359 -9.58 23.62 26.33
C ASP A 359 -10.89 23.05 26.92
N ALA A 360 -12.03 23.25 26.25
CA ALA A 360 -13.31 22.65 26.62
C ALA A 360 -13.42 21.16 26.26
N TYR A 361 -12.78 20.72 25.17
CA TYR A 361 -12.71 19.31 24.75
C TYR A 361 -11.68 18.51 25.55
N ASP A 362 -10.60 19.14 26.01
CA ASP A 362 -9.51 18.52 26.77
C ASP A 362 -9.79 18.48 28.30
N GLY A 363 -11.03 18.76 28.70
CA GLY A 363 -11.54 18.53 30.06
C GLY A 363 -11.02 19.48 31.15
N ARG A 364 -10.33 20.58 30.80
CA ARG A 364 -9.67 21.46 31.79
C ARG A 364 -10.39 22.78 32.09
N ALA A 365 -11.54 23.03 31.50
CA ALA A 365 -12.34 24.21 31.85
C ALA A 365 -12.99 24.03 33.24
N ARG A 366 -12.33 24.56 34.28
CA ARG A 366 -12.81 24.50 35.68
C ARG A 366 -14.07 25.34 35.95
N ASP A 367 -14.53 26.17 35.00
CA ASP A 367 -15.65 27.10 35.22
C ASP A 367 -16.78 26.98 34.18
N LEU A 368 -17.92 26.48 34.65
CA LEU A 368 -19.17 26.33 33.90
C LEU A 368 -19.71 27.65 33.31
N ALA A 369 -19.38 28.79 33.92
CA ALA A 369 -19.78 30.11 33.44
C ALA A 369 -19.07 30.50 32.12
N ARG A 370 -17.79 30.15 31.96
CA ARG A 370 -17.01 30.41 30.74
C ARG A 370 -17.46 29.53 29.58
N ALA A 371 -17.81 28.27 29.86
CA ALA A 371 -18.38 27.37 28.85
C ALA A 371 -19.74 27.86 28.34
N LYS A 372 -20.60 28.39 29.23
CA LYS A 372 -21.91 28.95 28.87
C LYS A 372 -21.80 30.25 28.06
N ASP A 373 -20.82 31.11 28.35
CA ASP A 373 -20.60 32.36 27.60
C ASP A 373 -20.03 32.10 26.19
N ALA A 374 -19.09 31.16 26.07
CA ALA A 374 -18.57 30.69 24.78
C ALA A 374 -19.68 30.08 23.90
N TYR A 375 -20.59 29.30 24.49
CA TYR A 375 -21.75 28.75 23.80
C TYR A 375 -22.74 29.83 23.34
N ARG A 376 -23.01 30.85 24.17
CA ARG A 376 -23.88 31.99 23.80
C ARG A 376 -23.33 32.75 22.59
N LYS A 377 -22.02 32.98 22.54
CA LYS A 377 -21.34 33.65 21.42
C LYS A 377 -21.39 32.83 20.14
N ALA A 378 -21.18 31.52 20.20
CA ALA A 378 -21.24 30.63 19.04
C ALA A 378 -22.64 30.52 18.42
N ARG A 379 -23.70 30.51 19.24
CA ARG A 379 -25.10 30.47 18.76
C ARG A 379 -25.51 31.73 17.99
N ASN A 380 -24.99 32.90 18.37
CA ASN A 380 -25.33 34.18 17.71
C ASN A 380 -24.64 34.36 16.35
N ILE A 381 -23.70 33.49 15.97
CA ILE A 381 -22.98 33.54 14.70
C ILE A 381 -23.56 32.51 13.70
N GLY A 382 -24.73 31.91 14.02
CA GLY A 382 -25.54 31.12 13.07
C GLY A 382 -24.94 29.78 12.60
N GLY A 383 -23.88 29.30 13.25
CA GLY A 383 -23.03 28.22 12.72
C GLY A 383 -23.28 26.80 13.23
N LEU A 384 -24.37 26.51 13.94
CA LEU A 384 -24.66 25.16 14.44
C LEU A 384 -26.00 24.67 13.91
N ASN A 385 -26.02 23.46 13.33
CA ASN A 385 -27.28 22.79 12.97
C ASN A 385 -27.91 22.09 14.20
N ASP A 386 -29.19 21.74 14.12
CA ASP A 386 -29.97 21.24 15.25
C ASP A 386 -29.41 19.94 15.86
N ALA A 387 -28.77 19.11 15.02
CA ALA A 387 -28.12 17.87 15.46
C ALA A 387 -26.86 18.13 16.31
N GLN A 388 -26.06 19.13 15.95
CA GLN A 388 -24.90 19.57 16.73
C GLN A 388 -25.33 20.25 18.05
N THR A 389 -26.44 20.99 18.00
CA THR A 389 -27.06 21.61 19.19
C THR A 389 -27.59 20.57 20.18
N ALA A 390 -28.24 19.50 19.69
CA ALA A 390 -28.76 18.42 20.53
C ALA A 390 -27.64 17.61 21.21
N ARG A 391 -26.55 17.29 20.49
CA ARG A 391 -25.39 16.58 21.06
C ARG A 391 -24.65 17.40 22.11
N ALA A 392 -24.50 18.70 21.90
CA ALA A 392 -23.87 19.59 22.87
C ALA A 392 -24.70 19.74 24.15
N ARG A 393 -26.04 19.85 24.03
CA ARG A 393 -26.96 19.89 25.19
C ARG A 393 -26.93 18.60 26.00
N LEU A 394 -26.92 17.45 25.33
CA LEU A 394 -26.86 16.13 25.97
C LEU A 394 -25.55 15.97 26.76
N ARG A 395 -24.41 16.40 26.21
CA ARG A 395 -23.11 16.36 26.91
C ARG A 395 -23.02 17.35 28.06
N ALA A 396 -23.59 18.56 27.92
CA ALA A 396 -23.63 19.54 28.98
C ALA A 396 -24.51 19.11 30.17
N SER A 397 -25.63 18.41 29.93
CA SER A 397 -26.44 17.85 31.03
C SER A 397 -25.77 16.66 31.71
N GLN A 398 -25.04 15.83 30.95
CA GLN A 398 -24.23 14.73 31.49
C GLN A 398 -23.08 15.22 32.37
N ILE A 399 -22.45 16.34 32.03
CA ILE A 399 -21.41 16.98 32.87
C ILE A 399 -22.03 17.61 34.13
N GLY A 400 -23.24 18.17 34.05
CA GLY A 400 -23.97 18.68 35.22
C GLY A 400 -24.39 17.59 36.22
N ALA A 401 -24.73 16.38 35.73
CA ALA A 401 -25.06 15.25 36.58
C ALA A 401 -23.84 14.61 37.28
N ALA A 402 -22.63 14.84 36.77
CA ALA A 402 -21.38 14.36 37.36
C ALA A 402 -20.69 15.37 38.29
N ALA A 403 -21.25 16.59 38.43
CA ALA A 403 -20.67 17.69 39.20
C ALA A 403 -21.48 18.07 40.45
N ASN A 404 -22.46 17.25 40.85
CA ASN A 404 -23.08 17.33 42.18
C ASN A 404 -22.79 15.98 42.88
N PRO A 405 -21.95 15.94 43.92
CA PRO A 405 -21.62 14.71 44.64
C PRO A 405 -22.85 14.09 45.33
#